data_AF-A0A374TIE1-F1
#
_entry.id   AF-A0A374TIE1-F1
#
_cell.length_a   1.000
_cell.length_b   1.000
_cell.length_c   1.000
_cell.angle_alpha   90.00
_cell.angle_beta   90.00
_cell.angle_gamma   90.00
#
_symmetry.space_group_name_H-M   'P 1'
#
loop_
_entity.id
_entity.type
_entity.pdbx_description
1 polymer ?
#
loop_
_entity_poly.entity_id
_entity_poly.type
_entity_poly.pdbx_seq_one_letter_code
_entity_poly.pdbx_strand_id
1 'polypeptide(L)'
;MTGVQKRAAVNDILLANRQLKNKPDGYWILDPSGVALEHLNVMQYPVEDVDYVCAMSDGLERAFDLFGLADPAAFLATATRESFDELLVRLRAEENLDPDFDHYPRLKLHDDASCFMLRL
;
A
#
# COMPACT_ATOMS: atom_id res chain seq x y z
N MET A 1 -8.26 -20.13 -13.68
CA MET A 1 -9.08 -18.90 -13.81
C MET A 1 -8.12 -17.77 -14.01
N THR A 2 -8.38 -16.87 -14.96
CA THR A 2 -7.54 -15.67 -15.11
C THR A 2 -7.65 -14.78 -13.87
N GLY A 3 -6.69 -13.88 -13.65
CA GLY A 3 -6.73 -12.92 -12.53
C GLY A 3 -8.02 -12.09 -12.52
N VAL A 4 -8.49 -11.70 -13.71
CA VAL A 4 -9.78 -11.00 -13.89
C VAL A 4 -10.96 -11.86 -13.44
N GLN A 5 -10.98 -13.14 -13.81
CA GLN A 5 -12.04 -14.07 -13.39
C GLN A 5 -12.00 -14.31 -11.88
N LYS A 6 -10.81 -14.44 -11.27
CA LYS A 6 -10.65 -14.59 -9.81
C LYS A 6 -11.20 -13.37 -9.06
N ARG A 7 -10.85 -12.16 -9.49
CA ARG A 7 -11.41 -10.93 -8.89
C ARG A 7 -12.93 -10.85 -9.07
N ALA A 8 -13.45 -11.25 -10.22
CA ALA A 8 -14.90 -11.22 -10.47
C ALA A 8 -15.64 -12.17 -9.53
N ALA A 9 -15.08 -13.35 -9.25
CA ALA A 9 -15.67 -14.35 -8.36
C ALA A 9 -15.84 -13.88 -6.91
N VAL A 10 -15.07 -12.88 -6.45
CA VAL A 10 -15.17 -12.31 -5.10
C VAL A 10 -15.85 -10.94 -5.07
N ASN A 11 -16.51 -10.52 -6.16
CA ASN A 11 -17.07 -9.16 -6.25
C ASN A 11 -18.05 -8.81 -5.13
N ASP A 12 -18.92 -9.74 -4.75
CA ASP A 12 -19.92 -9.51 -3.72
C ASP A 12 -19.27 -9.28 -2.35
N ILE A 13 -18.17 -9.99 -2.07
CA ILE A 13 -17.36 -9.80 -0.85
C ILE A 13 -16.73 -8.40 -0.86
N LEU A 14 -16.18 -7.96 -2.00
CA LEU A 14 -15.59 -6.62 -2.11
C LEU A 14 -16.61 -5.51 -1.93
N LEU A 15 -17.82 -5.70 -2.47
CA LEU A 15 -18.92 -4.75 -2.27
C LEU A 15 -19.35 -4.73 -0.81
N ALA A 16 -19.52 -5.89 -0.17
CA ALA A 16 -19.84 -5.98 1.25
C ALA A 16 -18.78 -5.27 2.12
N ASN A 17 -17.48 -5.53 1.88
CA ASN A 17 -16.40 -4.84 2.61
C ASN A 17 -16.42 -3.32 2.39
N ARG A 18 -16.75 -2.83 1.20
CA ARG A 18 -16.83 -1.37 0.96
C ARG A 18 -17.98 -0.73 1.74
N GLN A 19 -19.06 -1.48 2.01
CA GLN A 19 -20.16 -1.01 2.84
C GLN A 19 -19.79 -0.91 4.32
N LEU A 20 -18.63 -1.40 4.75
CA LEU A 20 -18.13 -1.29 6.14
C LEU A 20 -17.27 -0.04 6.37
N LYS A 21 -16.94 0.74 5.33
CA LYS A 21 -16.17 1.98 5.48
C LYS A 21 -16.88 2.96 6.39
N ASN A 22 -16.14 3.52 7.34
CA ASN A 22 -16.59 4.61 8.22
C ASN A 22 -17.90 4.30 8.95
N LYS A 23 -18.04 3.05 9.41
CA LYS A 23 -19.13 2.58 10.24
C LYS A 23 -18.61 1.99 11.55
N PRO A 24 -19.36 2.11 12.65
CA PRO A 24 -19.18 1.24 13.81
C PRO A 24 -19.15 -0.23 13.37
N ASP A 25 -18.25 -1.02 13.98
CA ASP A 25 -17.98 -2.43 13.65
C ASP A 25 -17.41 -2.70 12.23
N GLY A 26 -17.08 -1.63 11.49
CA GLY A 26 -16.39 -1.69 10.22
C GLY A 26 -14.92 -1.32 10.33
N TYR A 27 -14.45 -0.50 9.39
CA TYR A 27 -13.11 0.07 9.43
C TYR A 27 -13.12 1.56 9.08
N TRP A 28 -12.19 2.29 9.68
CA TRP A 28 -12.04 3.72 9.51
C TRP A 28 -11.07 4.01 8.37
N ILE A 29 -11.47 4.90 7.47
CA ILE A 29 -10.65 5.38 6.36
C ILE A 29 -10.85 6.88 6.19
N LEU A 30 -9.76 7.60 5.94
CA LEU A 30 -9.84 9.01 5.59
C LEU A 30 -10.61 9.18 4.28
N ASP A 31 -11.69 9.95 4.35
CA ASP A 31 -12.48 10.38 3.19
C ASP A 31 -13.01 11.81 3.42
N PRO A 32 -13.64 12.44 2.41
CA PRO A 32 -14.14 13.81 2.53
C PRO A 32 -15.26 14.02 3.56
N SER A 33 -15.86 12.96 4.12
CA SER A 33 -16.91 13.11 5.15
C SER A 33 -16.34 13.54 6.50
N GLY A 34 -15.06 13.29 6.76
CA GLY A 34 -14.41 13.60 8.03
C GLY A 34 -14.78 12.67 9.18
N VAL A 35 -15.67 11.67 8.98
CA VAL A 35 -16.13 10.76 10.05
C VAL A 35 -14.97 10.00 10.70
N ALA A 36 -13.95 9.62 9.92
CA ALA A 36 -12.80 8.88 10.45
C ALA A 36 -11.85 9.71 11.33
N LEU A 37 -12.01 11.04 11.40
CA LEU A 37 -11.09 11.92 12.15
C LEU A 37 -11.10 11.63 13.66
N GLU A 38 -12.25 11.24 14.21
CA GLU A 38 -12.39 10.88 15.63
C GLU A 38 -11.78 9.50 15.96
N HIS A 39 -11.36 8.75 14.95
CA HIS A 39 -10.83 7.39 15.06
C HIS A 39 -9.37 7.26 14.60
N LEU A 40 -8.67 8.38 14.47
CA LEU A 40 -7.26 8.39 14.08
C LEU A 40 -6.38 7.77 15.16
N ASN A 41 -5.45 6.92 14.74
CA ASN A 41 -4.31 6.55 15.55
C ASN A 41 -3.27 7.67 15.45
N VAL A 42 -3.00 8.32 16.58
CA VAL A 42 -2.05 9.43 16.66
C VAL A 42 -0.82 8.98 17.44
N MET A 43 0.33 9.09 16.79
CA MET A 43 1.66 8.93 17.42
C MET A 43 2.42 10.24 17.27
N GLN A 44 3.15 10.64 18.31
CA GLN A 44 3.93 11.87 18.33
C GLN A 44 5.39 11.53 18.62
N TYR A 45 6.29 12.20 17.91
CA TYR A 45 7.74 12.05 18.05
C TYR A 45 8.36 13.44 18.21
N PRO A 46 9.35 13.63 19.11
CA PRO A 46 10.15 14.84 19.16
C PRO A 46 10.86 15.05 17.81
N VAL A 47 10.90 16.30 17.33
CA VAL A 47 11.47 16.58 16.00
C VAL A 47 12.98 16.34 15.98
N GLU A 48 13.65 16.55 17.11
CA GLU A 48 15.06 16.28 17.34
C GLU A 48 15.43 14.80 17.21
N ASP A 49 14.45 13.89 17.30
CA ASP A 49 14.63 12.45 17.19
C ASP A 49 14.30 11.90 15.79
N VAL A 50 13.93 12.76 14.83
CA VAL A 50 13.47 12.35 13.50
C VAL A 50 14.26 13.07 12.40
N ASP A 51 15.12 12.34 11.68
CA ASP A 51 15.85 12.87 10.53
C ASP A 51 14.99 12.94 9.24
N TYR A 52 14.11 11.95 9.07
CA TYR A 52 13.32 11.78 7.85
C TYR A 52 11.91 11.26 8.15
N VAL A 53 10.94 11.71 7.34
CA VAL A 53 9.59 11.17 7.29
C VAL A 53 9.36 10.59 5.89
N CYS A 54 9.01 9.32 5.81
CA CYS A 54 8.59 8.68 4.57
C CYS A 54 7.18 8.11 4.73
N ALA A 55 6.35 8.28 3.70
CA ALA A 55 5.10 7.56 3.58
C ALA A 55 4.90 7.11 2.13
N MET A 56 4.13 6.04 1.96
CA MET A 56 3.84 5.44 0.67
C MET A 56 2.42 4.90 0.62
N SER A 57 1.86 4.76 -0.58
CA SER A 57 0.60 4.04 -0.79
C SER A 57 0.81 2.53 -0.58
N ASP A 58 -0.28 1.84 -0.26
CA ASP A 58 -0.35 0.37 -0.26
C ASP A 58 0.12 -0.23 -1.60
N GLY A 59 -0.13 0.48 -2.70
CA GLY A 59 0.36 0.07 -4.01
C GLY A 59 1.89 -0.02 -4.15
N LEU A 60 2.66 0.85 -3.48
CA LEU A 60 4.13 0.77 -3.46
C LEU A 60 4.63 -0.17 -2.36
N GLU A 61 3.95 -0.17 -1.20
CA GLU A 61 4.28 -0.98 -0.03
C GLU A 61 4.38 -2.48 -0.37
N ARG A 62 3.57 -2.94 -1.34
CA ARG A 62 3.62 -4.32 -1.88
C ARG A 62 5.01 -4.75 -2.37
N ALA A 63 5.88 -3.84 -2.76
CA ALA A 63 7.27 -4.17 -3.11
C ALA A 63 8.02 -4.80 -1.92
N PHE A 64 7.66 -4.43 -0.70
CA PHE A 64 8.27 -4.92 0.52
C PHE A 64 7.52 -6.14 1.08
N ASP A 65 6.24 -5.99 1.45
CA ASP A 65 5.51 -7.04 2.19
C ASP A 65 5.06 -8.19 1.28
N LEU A 66 4.48 -7.88 0.12
CA LEU A 66 3.94 -8.90 -0.76
C LEU A 66 5.04 -9.60 -1.59
N PHE A 67 5.95 -8.83 -2.19
CA PHE A 67 6.96 -9.35 -3.11
C PHE A 67 8.36 -9.51 -2.52
N GLY A 68 8.64 -8.97 -1.31
CA GLY A 68 9.93 -9.16 -0.64
C GLY A 68 11.13 -8.61 -1.42
N LEU A 69 10.95 -7.56 -2.21
CA LEU A 69 12.00 -7.05 -3.12
C LEU A 69 13.11 -6.29 -2.40
N ALA A 70 12.85 -5.82 -1.19
CA ALA A 70 13.81 -5.17 -0.32
C ALA A 70 13.37 -5.30 1.14
N ASP A 71 14.32 -5.18 2.06
CA ASP A 71 14.03 -4.93 3.46
C ASP A 71 13.63 -3.45 3.63
N PRO A 72 12.47 -3.14 4.26
CA PRO A 72 12.02 -1.76 4.39
C PRO A 72 13.00 -0.86 5.14
N ALA A 73 13.55 -1.33 6.26
CA ALA A 73 14.41 -0.52 7.11
C ALA A 73 15.74 -0.20 6.42
N ALA A 74 16.37 -1.21 5.82
CA ALA A 74 17.61 -1.05 5.07
C ALA A 74 17.42 -0.18 3.83
N PHE A 75 16.29 -0.34 3.10
CA PHE A 75 16.00 0.46 1.92
C PHE A 75 15.80 1.93 2.29
N LEU A 76 14.96 2.22 3.29
CA LEU A 76 14.63 3.58 3.69
C LEU A 76 15.83 4.33 4.29
N ALA A 77 16.75 3.62 4.94
CA ALA A 77 17.97 4.22 5.51
C ALA A 77 18.88 4.89 4.45
N THR A 78 18.80 4.45 3.19
CA THR A 78 19.62 4.99 2.09
C THR A 78 18.77 5.43 0.88
N ALA A 79 17.48 5.63 1.08
CA ALA A 79 16.57 5.88 -0.03
C ALA A 79 16.86 7.23 -0.72
N THR A 80 16.83 7.20 -2.04
CA THR A 80 16.81 8.36 -2.92
C THR A 80 15.57 8.31 -3.81
N ARG A 81 15.32 9.36 -4.58
CA ARG A 81 14.26 9.33 -5.59
C ARG A 81 14.49 8.19 -6.60
N GLU A 82 15.73 8.05 -7.07
CA GLU A 82 16.12 7.06 -8.07
C GLU A 82 15.95 5.63 -7.53
N SER A 83 16.25 5.38 -6.25
CA SER A 83 16.03 4.05 -5.66
C SER A 83 14.54 3.68 -5.60
N PHE A 84 13.65 4.65 -5.38
CA PHE A 84 12.20 4.42 -5.45
C PHE A 84 11.73 4.16 -6.89
N ASP A 85 12.27 4.88 -7.87
CA ASP A 85 11.97 4.65 -9.30
C ASP A 85 12.41 3.24 -9.71
N GLU A 86 13.60 2.80 -9.30
CA GLU A 86 14.09 1.43 -9.52
C GLU A 86 13.24 0.38 -8.82
N LEU A 87 12.84 0.62 -7.57
CA LEU A 87 11.95 -0.27 -6.83
C LEU A 87 10.61 -0.43 -7.53
N LEU A 88 10.04 0.66 -8.05
CA LEU A 88 8.79 0.64 -8.81
C LEU A 88 8.92 -0.19 -10.09
N VAL A 89 10.01 -0.06 -10.84
CA VAL A 89 10.27 -0.89 -12.02
C VAL A 89 10.31 -2.37 -11.66
N ARG A 90 11.02 -2.73 -10.58
CA ARG A 90 11.10 -4.12 -10.09
C ARG A 90 9.73 -4.64 -9.63
N LEU A 91 8.96 -3.83 -8.91
CA LEU A 91 7.59 -4.15 -8.51
C LEU A 91 6.73 -4.47 -9.75
N ARG A 92 6.77 -3.63 -10.79
CA ARG A 92 6.00 -3.88 -12.02
C ARG A 92 6.46 -5.13 -12.74
N ALA A 93 7.76 -5.45 -12.71
CA ALA A 93 8.26 -6.69 -13.29
C ALA A 93 7.68 -7.92 -12.59
N GLU A 94 7.75 -7.98 -11.25
CA GLU A 94 7.18 -9.08 -10.46
C GLU A 94 5.67 -9.21 -10.64
N GLU A 95 4.95 -8.10 -10.66
CA GLU A 95 3.51 -8.11 -10.91
C GLU A 95 3.17 -8.73 -12.27
N ASN A 96 3.95 -8.43 -13.31
CA ASN A 96 3.74 -8.94 -14.66
C ASN A 96 4.15 -10.42 -14.83
N LEU A 97 5.01 -10.95 -13.95
CA LEU A 97 5.36 -12.37 -13.92
C LEU A 97 4.24 -13.25 -13.35
N ASP A 98 3.30 -12.65 -12.61
CA ASP A 98 2.16 -13.35 -12.00
C ASP A 98 0.81 -12.74 -12.43
N PRO A 99 0.49 -12.68 -13.75
CA PRO A 99 -0.65 -11.91 -14.26
C PRO A 99 -2.01 -12.45 -13.80
N ASP A 100 -2.04 -13.73 -13.41
CA ASP A 100 -3.25 -14.41 -12.95
C ASP A 100 -3.32 -14.56 -11.42
N PHE A 101 -2.37 -14.00 -10.68
CA PHE A 101 -2.37 -13.98 -9.20
C PHE A 101 -2.33 -15.40 -8.60
N ASP A 102 -1.53 -16.28 -9.20
CA ASP A 102 -1.33 -17.66 -8.75
C ASP A 102 -0.28 -17.75 -7.64
N HIS A 103 0.76 -16.91 -7.71
CA HIS A 103 1.83 -16.90 -6.72
C HIS A 103 1.53 -15.94 -5.57
N TYR A 104 1.01 -14.75 -5.90
CA TYR A 104 0.70 -13.70 -4.93
C TYR A 104 -0.77 -13.30 -5.04
N PRO A 105 -1.67 -13.90 -4.22
CA PRO A 105 -3.10 -13.61 -4.26
C PRO A 105 -3.39 -12.12 -4.10
N ARG A 106 -4.03 -11.52 -5.11
CA ARG A 106 -4.38 -10.10 -5.14
C ARG A 106 -5.59 -9.82 -6.02
N LEU A 107 -6.06 -8.58 -6.03
CA LEU A 107 -7.30 -8.17 -6.71
C LEU A 107 -7.07 -7.39 -8.01
N LYS A 108 -5.84 -6.94 -8.25
CA LYS A 108 -5.45 -6.15 -9.43
C LYS A 108 -4.00 -6.43 -9.75
N LEU A 109 -3.67 -6.32 -11.04
CA LEU A 109 -2.31 -6.53 -11.54
C LEU A 109 -1.38 -5.45 -11.00
N HIS A 110 -1.77 -4.19 -11.19
CA HIS A 110 -1.07 -3.01 -10.71
C HIS A 110 -2.01 -2.19 -9.83
N ASP A 111 -1.43 -1.56 -8.82
CA ASP A 111 -2.05 -0.52 -8.01
C ASP A 111 -1.35 0.83 -8.23
N ASP A 112 -2.03 1.93 -7.93
CA ASP A 112 -1.40 3.24 -7.86
C ASP A 112 -0.32 3.24 -6.77
N ALA A 113 0.92 3.46 -7.19
CA ALA A 113 2.10 3.44 -6.33
C ALA A 113 2.64 4.86 -6.21
N SER A 114 2.66 5.39 -4.99
CA SER A 114 3.18 6.72 -4.69
C SER A 114 3.93 6.72 -3.38
N CYS A 115 4.88 7.65 -3.24
CA CYS A 115 5.58 7.90 -1.99
C CYS A 115 5.99 9.36 -1.88
N PHE A 116 6.27 9.79 -0.66
CA PHE A 116 7.05 10.99 -0.41
C PHE A 116 8.12 10.71 0.65
N MET A 117 9.19 11.48 0.60
CA MET A 117 10.22 11.53 1.62
C MET A 117 10.52 12.99 1.92
N LEU A 118 10.46 13.33 3.20
CA LEU A 118 10.77 14.65 3.73
C LEU A 118 11.96 14.49 4.66
N ARG A 119 12.94 15.38 4.54
CA ARG A 119 13.98 15.55 5.55
C ARG A 119 13.54 16.65 6.51
N LEU A 120 13.64 16.39 7.82
CA LEU A 120 13.32 17.36 8.86
C LEU A 120 14.55 18.17 9.29
#